data_AF-A0A1B9JX86-F1
#
_entry.id   AF-A0A1B9JX86-F1
#
_cell.length_a   1.000
_cell.length_b   1.000
_cell.length_c   1.000
_cell.angle_alpha   90.00
_cell.angle_beta   90.00
_cell.angle_gamma   90.00
#
_symmetry.space_group_name_H-M   'P 1'
#
loop_
_entity.id
_entity.type
_entity.pdbx_description
1 polymer ?
#
loop_
_entity_poly.entity_id
_entity_poly.type
_entity_poly.pdbx_seq_one_letter_code
_entity_poly.pdbx_strand_id
1 'polypeptide(L)' 'MPSLPQLLILIAVVVLLFGTKKLRSLGSDLGASIKGFKKAMNDDEDKKAPDAANKVENHVSASDNDSKKE' A
#
# COMPACT_ATOMS: atom_id res chain seq x y z
N MET A 1 9.52 -28.06 7.19
CA MET A 1 9.56 -26.76 6.48
C MET A 1 8.35 -26.70 5.57
N PRO A 2 7.38 -25.81 5.81
CA PRO A 2 6.28 -25.64 4.87
C PRO A 2 6.84 -25.23 3.50
N SER A 3 6.38 -25.89 2.45
CA SER A 3 6.73 -25.59 1.06
C SER A 3 5.91 -24.42 0.54
N LEU A 4 6.47 -23.67 -0.42
CA LEU A 4 5.84 -22.49 -1.02
C LEU A 4 4.37 -22.73 -1.47
N PRO A 5 4.00 -23.89 -2.08
CA PRO A 5 2.61 -24.16 -2.46
C PRO A 5 1.64 -24.23 -1.27
N GLN A 6 2.08 -24.76 -0.12
CA GLN A 6 1.25 -24.88 1.07
C GLN A 6 0.94 -23.50 1.67
N LEU A 7 1.91 -22.58 1.61
CA LEU A 7 1.71 -21.19 2.06
C LEU A 7 0.71 -20.44 1.16
N LEU A 8 0.74 -20.65 -0.17
CA LEU A 8 -0.23 -20.04 -1.08
C LEU A 8 -1.66 -20.51 -0.78
N ILE A 9 -1.84 -21.80 -0.51
CA ILE A 9 -3.15 -22.36 -0.15
C ILE A 9 -3.65 -21.75 1.17
N LEU A 10 -2.77 -21.61 2.16
CA LEU A 10 -3.11 -20.98 3.44
C LEU A 10 -3.52 -19.51 3.25
N ILE A 11 -2.76 -18.73 2.48
CA ILE A 11 -3.08 -17.33 2.18
C ILE A 11 -4.42 -17.24 1.44
N ALA A 12 -4.67 -18.13 0.48
CA ALA A 12 -5.94 -18.14 -0.25
C ALA A 12 -7.14 -18.32 0.68
N VAL A 13 -7.05 -19.25 1.65
CA VAL A 13 -8.10 -19.46 2.66
C VAL A 13 -8.29 -18.22 3.54
N VAL A 14 -7.21 -17.62 4.03
CA VAL A 14 -7.26 -16.40 4.85
C VAL A 14 -7.90 -15.25 4.07
N VAL A 15 -7.53 -15.06 2.80
CA VAL A 15 -8.12 -14.03 1.93
C VAL A 15 -9.61 -14.26 1.72
N LEU A 16 -10.05 -15.52 1.60
CA LEU A 16 -11.46 -15.85 1.42
C LEU A 16 -12.29 -15.61 2.69
N LEU A 17 -11.72 -15.88 3.88
CA LEU A 17 -12.39 -15.66 5.17
C LEU A 17 -12.53 -14.18 5.51
N PHE A 18 -11.45 -13.41 5.36
CA PHE A 18 -11.42 -11.99 5.73
C PHE A 18 -11.87 -11.07 4.59
N GLY A 19 -11.88 -11.57 3.35
CA GLY A 19 -12.16 -10.82 2.14
C GLY A 19 -10.99 -9.92 1.71
N THR A 20 -10.88 -9.67 0.41
CA THR A 20 -9.81 -8.83 -0.17
C THR A 20 -9.88 -7.37 0.27
N LYS A 21 -11.07 -6.87 0.63
CA LYS A 21 -11.28 -5.46 1.02
C LYS A 21 -10.61 -5.13 2.37
N LYS A 22 -10.74 -6.00 3.37
CA LYS A 22 -10.11 -5.84 4.69
C LYS A 22 -8.59 -6.05 4.61
N LEU A 23 -8.15 -7.06 3.86
CA LEU A 23 -6.73 -7.31 3.64
C LEU A 23 -6.06 -6.17 2.86
N ARG A 24 -6.76 -5.55 1.91
CA ARG A 24 -6.24 -4.40 1.16
C ARG A 24 -6.07 -3.17 2.04
N SER A 25 -7.06 -2.82 2.86
CA SER A 25 -6.93 -1.65 3.74
C SER A 25 -5.80 -1.84 4.76
N LEU A 26 -5.78 -2.98 5.45
CA LEU A 26 -4.72 -3.29 6.41
C LEU A 26 -3.35 -3.41 5.74
N GLY A 27 -3.28 -4.09 4.59
CA GLY A 27 -2.05 -4.26 3.82
C GLY A 27 -1.51 -2.95 3.23
N SER A 28 -2.37 -1.99 2.90
CA SER A 28 -1.94 -0.65 2.46
C SER A 28 -1.25 0.12 3.60
N ASP A 29 -1.81 0.07 4.81
CA ASP A 29 -1.24 0.77 5.98
C ASP A 29 0.06 0.11 6.43
N LEU A 30 0.04 -1.22 6.63
CA LEU A 30 1.22 -2.02 6.97
C LEU A 30 2.29 -1.93 5.86
N GLY A 31 1.87 -1.94 4.60
CA GLY A 31 2.75 -1.83 3.44
C GLY A 31 3.44 -0.48 3.35
N ALA A 32 2.76 0.62 3.68
CA ALA A 32 3.37 1.95 3.74
C ALA A 32 4.46 2.03 4.82
N SER A 33 4.20 1.48 6.02
CA SER A 33 5.18 1.42 7.11
C SER A 33 6.38 0.54 6.77
N ILE A 34 6.16 -0.65 6.22
CA ILE A 34 7.24 -1.55 5.77
C ILE A 34 8.04 -0.91 4.62
N LYS A 35 7.40 -0.16 3.71
CA LYS A 35 8.09 0.50 2.59
C LYS A 35 9.06 1.58 3.08
N GLY A 36 8.66 2.37 4.09
CA GLY A 36 9.55 3.34 4.74
C GLY A 36 10.71 2.67 5.45
N PHE A 37 10.45 1.57 6.17
CA PHE A 37 11.48 0.77 6.83
C PHE A 37 12.49 0.17 5.84
N LYS A 38 12.00 -0.45 4.76
CA LYS A 38 12.86 -0.97 3.69
C LYS A 38 13.66 0.15 3.06
N LYS A 39 13.04 1.31 2.79
CA LYS A 39 13.75 2.44 2.19
C LYS A 39 14.87 2.95 3.08
N ALA A 40 14.63 3.17 4.38
CA ALA A 40 15.69 3.58 5.32
C ALA A 40 16.81 2.54 5.43
N MET A 41 16.45 1.25 5.48
CA MET A 41 17.43 0.15 5.54
C MET A 41 18.25 0.02 4.25
N ASN A 42 17.70 0.40 3.09
CA ASN A 42 18.45 0.43 1.82
C ASN A 42 19.20 1.76 1.63
N ASP A 43 18.74 2.88 2.19
CA ASP A 43 19.40 4.20 2.10
C ASP A 43 20.70 4.25 2.91
N ASP A 44 20.79 3.45 3.98
CA ASP A 44 22.04 3.21 4.71
C ASP A 44 23.06 2.37 3.90
N GLU A 45 22.61 1.54 2.96
CA GLU A 45 23.47 0.72 2.08
C GLU A 45 23.82 1.42 0.75
N ASP A 46 22.91 2.25 0.20
CA ASP A 46 23.01 2.86 -1.12
C ASP A 46 22.94 4.41 -1.05
N LYS A 47 24.02 5.08 -0.64
CA LYS A 47 24.19 6.53 -0.89
C LYS A 47 24.42 6.83 -2.38
N LYS A 48 23.52 6.43 -3.29
CA LYS A 48 23.53 6.88 -4.70
C LYS A 48 22.24 6.60 -5.50
N ALA A 49 21.10 7.22 -5.19
CA ALA A 49 20.12 7.67 -6.20
C ALA A 49 18.97 8.48 -5.57
N PRO A 50 18.63 9.68 -6.10
CA PRO A 50 17.42 10.36 -5.70
C PRO A 50 16.21 9.79 -6.44
N ASP A 51 15.05 9.97 -5.81
CA ASP A 51 13.71 9.89 -6.38
C ASP A 51 13.06 8.51 -6.56
N ALA A 52 12.05 8.26 -5.73
CA ALA A 52 10.81 7.61 -6.16
C ALA A 52 9.75 7.64 -5.04
N ALA A 53 8.57 8.13 -5.45
CA ALA A 53 7.25 7.93 -4.87
C ALA A 53 6.76 8.95 -3.81
N ASN A 54 6.76 10.23 -4.18
CA ASN A 54 5.63 11.10 -3.88
C ASN A 54 4.56 10.89 -4.97
N LYS A 55 3.48 10.16 -4.66
CA LYS A 55 2.16 10.26 -5.28
C LYS A 55 1.27 9.17 -4.68
N VAL A 56 0.44 9.52 -3.70
CA VAL A 56 -1.03 9.25 -3.69
C VAL A 56 -1.64 10.15 -2.61
N GLU A 57 -1.87 11.42 -2.95
CA GLU A 57 -2.97 12.18 -2.37
C GLU A 57 -4.01 12.45 -3.47
N ASN A 58 -5.26 12.21 -3.10
CA ASN A 58 -6.49 12.82 -3.59
C ASN A 58 -7.07 12.45 -4.98
N HIS A 59 -8.23 11.76 -4.98
CA HIS A 59 -9.54 12.34 -5.36
C HIS A 59 -10.66 11.28 -5.34
N VAL A 60 -11.50 11.30 -4.31
CA VAL A 60 -12.93 10.89 -4.33
C VAL A 60 -13.65 11.99 -3.53
N SER A 61 -14.18 13.00 -4.22
CA SER A 61 -15.60 13.15 -4.62
C SER A 61 -16.45 13.87 -3.57
N ALA A 62 -16.69 15.16 -3.83
CA ALA A 62 -17.95 15.90 -3.64
C ALA A 62 -17.67 17.31 -4.20
N SER A 63 -18.03 17.63 -5.45
CA SER A 63 -19.30 18.28 -5.81
C SER A 63 -19.74 19.31 -4.78
N ASP A 64 -19.37 20.57 -5.01
CA ASP A 64 -20.30 21.67 -4.82
C ASP A 64 -20.11 22.67 -5.98
N ASN A 65 -21.21 22.84 -6.72
CA ASN A 65 -21.47 23.94 -7.62
C ASN A 65 -21.50 25.24 -6.80
N ASP A 66 -20.79 26.28 -7.23
CA ASP A 66 -21.49 27.54 -7.48
C ASP A 66 -20.72 28.40 -8.48
N SER A 67 -21.45 28.79 -9.51
CA SER A 67 -21.05 29.80 -10.47
C SER A 67 -21.11 31.17 -9.81
N LYS A 68 -20.35 32.15 -10.33
CA LYS A 68 -20.74 33.57 -10.51
C LYS A 68 -19.74 34.60 -9.96
N LYS A 69 -19.19 35.38 -10.92
CA LYS A 69 -18.81 36.80 -10.83
C LYS A 69 -17.54 37.07 -10.00
N GLU A 70 -16.56 37.83 -10.47
CA GLU A 70 -16.62 39.13 -11.16
C GLU A 70 -15.56 39.28 -12.26
#